data_AF-A0A117L8B4-F1
#
_entry.id   AF-A0A117L8B4-F1
#
_cell.length_a   1.000
_cell.length_b   1.000
_cell.length_c   1.000
_cell.angle_alpha   90.00
_cell.angle_beta   90.00
_cell.angle_gamma   90.00
#
_symmetry.space_group_name_H-M   'P 1'
#
loop_
_entity.id
_entity.type
_entity.pdbx_description
1 polymer ?
#
loop_
_entity_poly.entity_id
_entity_poly.type
_entity_poly.pdbx_seq_one_letter_code
_entity_poly.pdbx_strand_id
1 'polypeptide(L)'
;MIKVEDWATIRNLYNQGYGKKRIAKILGISINTVRRALKSDRPPEYKRSKSRNQKILPYAEVVKEMYLEKKLIGTRIYEELK
;
A
#
# COMPACT_ATOMS: atom_id res chain seq x y z
N MET A 1 7.91 3.49 -2.69
CA MET A 1 8.31 3.21 -1.29
C MET A 1 9.80 2.93 -1.32
N ILE A 2 10.59 3.42 -0.37
CA ILE A 2 12.03 3.12 -0.35
C ILE A 2 12.25 1.66 0.04
N LYS A 3 13.32 1.05 -0.47
CA LYS A 3 13.68 -0.30 -0.05
C LYS A 3 14.24 -0.27 1.38
N VAL A 4 14.35 -1.43 2.00
CA VAL A 4 14.88 -1.55 3.37
C VAL A 4 16.36 -1.14 3.40
N GLU A 5 17.11 -1.41 2.33
CA GLU A 5 18.51 -1.01 2.18
C GLU A 5 18.66 0.51 2.16
N ASP A 6 17.82 1.21 1.37
CA ASP A 6 17.82 2.67 1.30
C ASP A 6 17.48 3.30 2.66
N TRP A 7 16.54 2.71 3.41
CA TRP A 7 16.18 3.16 4.76
C TRP A 7 17.35 3.04 5.74
N ALA A 8 18.07 1.91 5.71
CA ALA A 8 19.26 1.70 6.54
C ALA A 8 20.38 2.68 6.17
N THR A 9 20.61 2.90 4.88
CA THR A 9 21.61 3.86 4.39
C THR A 9 21.30 5.29 4.83
N ILE A 10 20.03 5.72 4.77
CA ILE A 10 19.61 7.04 5.27
C ILE A 10 19.96 7.22 6.75
N ARG A 11 19.68 6.20 7.58
CA ARG A 11 19.97 6.24 9.02
C ARG A 11 21.46 6.26 9.30
N ASN A 12 22.23 5.43 8.59
CA ASN A 12 23.69 5.40 8.76
C ASN A 12 24.31 6.75 8.41
N LEU A 13 23.96 7.34 7.26
CA LEU A 13 24.44 8.66 6.87
C LEU A 13 24.02 9.76 7.87
N TYR A 14 22.82 9.68 8.41
CA TYR A 14 22.38 10.64 9.44
C TYR A 14 23.20 10.51 10.73
N ASN A 15 23.49 9.28 11.17
CA ASN A 15 24.32 9.01 12.35
C ASN A 15 25.79 9.44 12.16
N GLN A 16 26.28 9.43 10.92
CA GLN A 16 27.58 9.99 10.55
C GLN A 16 27.60 11.53 10.52
N GLY A 17 26.49 12.21 10.86
CA GLY A 17 26.39 13.67 10.92
C GLY A 17 25.99 14.34 9.61
N TYR A 18 25.58 13.59 8.58
CA TYR A 18 25.13 14.20 7.33
C TYR A 18 23.77 14.89 7.51
N GLY A 19 23.68 16.14 7.04
CA GLY A 19 22.41 16.88 7.02
C GLY A 19 21.38 16.24 6.08
N LYS A 20 20.09 16.32 6.45
CA LYS A 20 18.96 15.72 5.70
C LYS A 20 18.93 16.11 4.21
N LYS A 21 19.26 17.36 3.87
CA LYS A 21 19.38 17.84 2.48
C LYS A 21 20.53 17.18 1.71
N ARG A 22 21.66 16.92 2.39
CA ARG A 22 22.83 16.27 1.81
C ARG A 22 22.55 14.80 1.52
N ILE A 23 21.91 14.10 2.47
CA ILE A 23 21.47 12.71 2.29
C ILE A 23 20.52 12.57 1.10
N ALA A 24 19.55 13.49 0.98
CA ALA A 24 18.62 13.53 -0.16
C ALA A 24 19.34 13.67 -1.51
N LYS A 25 20.37 14.53 -1.58
CA LYS A 25 21.20 14.70 -2.78
C LYS A 25 22.05 13.46 -3.09
N ILE A 26 22.68 12.86 -2.09
CA ILE A 26 23.53 11.66 -2.25
C ILE A 26 22.71 10.49 -2.81
N LEU A 27 21.51 10.28 -2.27
CA LEU A 27 20.66 9.14 -2.63
C LEU A 27 19.67 9.46 -3.78
N GLY A 28 19.64 10.69 -4.29
CA GLY A 28 18.71 11.10 -5.35
C GLY A 28 17.22 11.01 -4.98
N ILE A 29 16.89 11.08 -3.69
CA ILE A 29 15.51 10.95 -3.18
C ILE A 29 14.98 12.25 -2.61
N SER A 30 13.66 12.37 -2.50
CA SER A 30 13.05 13.54 -1.88
C SER A 30 13.48 13.71 -0.41
N ILE A 31 13.67 14.95 0.03
CA ILE A 31 13.93 15.25 1.45
C ILE A 31 12.79 14.76 2.36
N ASN A 32 11.56 14.69 1.84
CA ASN A 32 10.41 14.17 2.58
C ASN A 32 10.52 12.67 2.80
N THR A 33 11.12 11.94 1.86
CA THR A 33 11.46 10.52 2.02
C THR A 33 12.50 10.34 3.12
N VAL A 34 13.55 11.17 3.16
CA VAL A 34 14.57 11.16 4.22
C VAL A 34 13.93 11.46 5.59
N ARG A 35 13.07 12.48 5.68
CA ARG A 35 12.34 12.81 6.91
C ARG A 35 11.46 11.65 7.38
N ARG A 36 10.72 11.00 6.47
CA ARG A 36 9.89 9.83 6.80
C ARG A 36 10.73 8.65 7.27
N ALA A 37 11.87 8.39 6.63
CA ALA A 37 12.79 7.31 7.00
C ALA A 37 13.38 7.51 8.40
N LEU A 38 13.74 8.75 8.75
CA LEU A 38 14.24 9.09 10.09
C LEU A 38 13.14 9.09 11.17
N LYS A 39 11.89 9.41 10.81
CA LYS A 39 10.74 9.40 11.75
C LYS A 39 10.30 7.97 12.09
N SER A 40 10.42 7.03 11.16
CA SER A 40 10.04 5.64 11.38
C SER A 40 11.18 4.89 12.08
N ASP A 41 10.90 4.29 13.24
CA ASP A 41 11.88 3.45 13.94
C ASP A 41 11.99 2.02 13.43
N ARG A 42 11.02 1.63 12.61
CA ARG A 42 10.99 0.35 11.94
C ARG A 42 11.28 0.50 10.44
N PRO A 43 11.86 -0.53 9.81
CA PRO A 43 12.04 -0.55 8.37
C PRO A 43 10.70 -0.39 7.65
N PRO A 44 10.72 0.13 6.42
CA PRO A 44 9.52 0.33 5.61
C PRO A 44 8.88 -1.02 5.26
N GLU A 45 7.80 -1.38 5.94
CA GLU A 45 6.97 -2.54 5.56
C GLU A 45 5.92 -2.15 4.52
N TYR A 46 5.97 -2.79 3.35
CA TYR A 46 4.90 -2.65 2.37
C TYR A 46 3.62 -3.32 2.89
N LYS A 47 2.68 -2.52 3.40
CA LYS A 47 1.32 -2.96 3.70
C LYS A 47 0.41 -2.51 2.59
N ARG A 48 0.10 -3.41 1.66
CA ARG A 48 -1.06 -3.24 0.78
C ARG A 48 -2.29 -3.30 1.68
N SER A 49 -2.98 -2.18 1.87
CA SER A 49 -4.32 -2.25 2.44
C SER A 49 -5.11 -3.17 1.52
N LYS A 50 -5.64 -4.28 2.07
CA LYS A 50 -6.66 -5.04 1.35
C LYS A 50 -7.82 -4.06 1.17
N SER A 51 -7.90 -3.41 0.02
CA SER A 51 -9.11 -2.69 -0.36
C SER A 51 -10.17 -3.77 -0.53
N ARG A 52 -10.85 -4.10 0.57
CA ARG A 52 -12.19 -4.66 0.45
C ARG A 52 -12.93 -3.61 -0.34
N ASN A 53 -13.28 -3.91 -1.58
CA ASN A 53 -14.09 -3.03 -2.40
C ASN A 53 -15.41 -2.86 -1.65
N GLN A 54 -15.54 -1.79 -0.86
CA GLN A 54 -16.69 -1.57 0.01
C GLN A 54 -17.98 -1.54 -0.81
N LYS A 55 -17.89 -1.11 -2.07
CA LYS A 55 -18.98 -1.13 -3.04
C LYS A 55 -19.53 -2.53 -3.35
N ILE A 56 -18.73 -3.59 -3.17
CA ILE A 56 -19.14 -4.98 -3.45
C ILE A 56 -19.77 -5.62 -2.21
N LEU A 57 -19.48 -5.12 -1.00
CA LEU A 57 -19.98 -5.70 0.25
C LEU A 57 -21.51 -5.81 0.31
N PRO A 58 -22.31 -4.80 -0.12
CA PRO A 58 -23.76 -4.89 -0.09
C PRO A 58 -24.33 -5.99 -0.99
N TYR A 59 -23.63 -6.32 -2.08
CA TYR A 59 -24.10 -7.30 -3.05
C TYR A 59 -23.62 -8.73 -2.73
N ALA A 60 -22.80 -8.91 -1.70
CA ALA A 60 -22.17 -10.20 -1.41
C ALA A 60 -23.18 -11.30 -1.06
N GLU A 61 -24.30 -10.95 -0.40
CA GLU A 61 -25.36 -11.90 -0.04
C GLU A 61 -26.21 -12.24 -1.27
N VAL A 62 -26.62 -11.23 -2.01
CA VAL A 62 -27.42 -11.34 -3.22
C VAL A 62 -26.70 -12.17 -4.32
N VAL A 63 -25.40 -11.95 -4.50
CA VAL A 63 -24.56 -12.75 -5.43
C VAL A 63 -24.47 -14.21 -4.98
N LYS A 64 -24.35 -14.47 -3.67
CA LYS A 64 -24.28 -15.84 -3.14
C LYS A 64 -25.59 -16.58 -3.38
N GLU A 65 -26.73 -15.95 -3.14
CA GLU A 65 -28.05 -16.53 -3.38
C GLU A 65 -28.26 -16.85 -4.88
N MET A 66 -27.97 -15.88 -5.77
CA MET A 66 -28.11 -16.07 -7.22
C MET A 66 -27.19 -17.14 -7.79
N TYR A 67 -25.99 -17.29 -7.22
CA TYR A 67 -25.02 -18.29 -7.66
C TYR A 67 -25.30 -19.69 -7.10
N LEU A 68 -25.69 -19.80 -5.82
CA LEU A 68 -25.89 -21.09 -5.15
C LEU A 68 -27.29 -21.68 -5.41
N GLU A 69 -28.34 -20.86 -5.34
CA GLU A 69 -29.71 -21.35 -5.48
C GLU A 69 -30.17 -21.34 -6.93
N LYS A 70 -29.93 -20.24 -7.64
CA LYS A 70 -30.41 -20.05 -9.02
C LYS A 70 -29.43 -20.54 -10.08
N LYS A 71 -28.21 -20.97 -9.69
CA LYS A 71 -27.12 -21.44 -10.58
C LYS A 71 -26.89 -20.53 -11.79
N LEU A 72 -27.05 -19.22 -11.60
CA LEU A 72 -26.91 -18.26 -12.69
C LEU A 72 -25.43 -18.05 -13.05
N ILE A 73 -25.18 -17.83 -14.35
CA ILE A 73 -23.85 -17.48 -14.85
C ILE A 73 -23.51 -16.05 -14.41
N GLY A 74 -22.24 -15.78 -14.09
CA GLY A 74 -21.81 -14.48 -13.55
C GLY A 74 -22.21 -13.27 -14.41
N THR A 75 -22.31 -13.43 -15.73
CA THR A 75 -22.82 -12.39 -16.64
C THR A 75 -24.26 -12.00 -16.34
N ARG A 76 -25.11 -12.99 -16.03
CA ARG A 76 -26.52 -12.77 -15.68
C ARG A 76 -26.66 -12.13 -14.30
N ILE A 77 -25.83 -12.54 -13.34
CA ILE A 77 -25.78 -11.92 -12.01
C ILE A 77 -25.38 -10.45 -12.12
N TYR A 78 -24.43 -10.12 -13.00
CA TYR A 78 -24.01 -8.73 -13.22
C TYR A 78 -25.12 -7.87 -13.85
N GLU A 79 -25.89 -8.41 -14.80
CA GLU A 79 -27.04 -7.70 -15.38
C GLU A 79 -28.15 -7.42 -14.35
N GLU A 80 -28.40 -8.35 -13.43
CA GLU A 80 -29.39 -8.19 -12.35
C GLU A 80 -28.94 -7.20 -11.25
N LEU A 81 -27.64 -6.90 -11.17
CA LEU A 81 -27.05 -6.00 -10.18
C LEU A 81 -26.74 -4.60 -10.73
N LYS A 82 -26.96 -4.39 -12.03
CA LYS A 82 -26.78 -3.11 -12.72
C LYS A 82 -27.96 -2.16 -12.44
#